data_AF-A0A532AQU7-F1
#
_entry.id   AF-A0A532AQU7-F1
#
_cell.length_a   1.000
_cell.length_b   1.000
_cell.length_c   1.000
_cell.angle_alpha   90.00
_cell.angle_beta   90.00
_cell.angle_gamma   90.00
#
_symmetry.space_group_name_H-M   'P 1'
#
loop_
_entity.id
_entity.type
_entity.pdbx_description
1 polymer ?
#
loop_
_entity_poly.entity_id
_entity_poly.type
_entity_poly.pdbx_seq_one_letter_code
_entity_poly.pdbx_strand_id
1 'polypeptide(L)' 'SEDLMLLSDLGETMKSASLCALGGRAPYPVLTAIEHFPEEFRLKARG' A
#
# COMPACT_ATOMS: atom_id res chain seq x y z
N SER A 1 10.06 -8.14 -1.24
CA SER A 1 9.04 -8.99 -1.87
C SER A 1 8.46 -8.19 -3.02
N GLU A 2 8.30 -8.81 -4.18
CA GLU A 2 7.73 -8.19 -5.38
C GLU A 2 6.35 -7.58 -5.10
N ASP A 3 5.52 -8.26 -4.31
CA ASP A 3 4.19 -7.81 -3.91
C ASP A 3 4.18 -6.48 -3.15
N LEU A 4 5.19 -6.23 -2.30
CA LEU A 4 5.27 -4.98 -1.55
C LEU A 4 5.62 -3.81 -2.47
N MET A 5 6.48 -4.03 -3.46
CA MET A 5 6.79 -3.00 -4.47
C MET A 5 5.54 -2.70 -5.31
N LEU A 6 4.81 -3.74 -5.74
CA LEU A 6 3.57 -3.59 -6.49
C LEU A 6 2.49 -2.83 -5.68
N LEU A 7 2.32 -3.16 -4.40
CA LEU A 7 1.39 -2.47 -3.51
C LEU A 7 1.74 -0.99 -3.32
N SER A 8 3.03 -0.66 -3.17
CA SER A 8 3.49 0.72 -3.08
C SER A 8 3.20 1.51 -4.36
N ASP A 9 3.54 0.96 -5.54
CA ASP A 9 3.29 1.62 -6.83
C ASP A 9 1.79 1.81 -7.10
N LEU A 10 0.97 0.81 -6.78
CA LEU A 10 -0.48 0.91 -6.91
C LEU A 10 -1.06 1.97 -5.96
N GLY A 11 -0.59 2.01 -4.71
CA GLY A 11 -1.01 3.00 -3.72
C GLY A 11 -0.69 4.43 -4.15
N GLU A 12 0.52 4.68 -4.68
CA GLU A 12 0.89 5.99 -5.24
C GLU A 12 0.06 6.33 -6.48
N THR A 13 -0.21 5.37 -7.35
CA THR A 13 -1.11 5.55 -8.50
C THR A 13 -2.52 5.97 -8.05
N MET A 14 -3.06 5.31 -7.02
CA MET A 14 -4.36 5.68 -6.43
C MET A 14 -4.35 7.09 -5.86
N LYS A 15 -3.26 7.52 -5.20
CA LYS A 15 -3.12 8.89 -4.68
C LYS A 15 -3.14 9.93 -5.79
N SER A 16 -2.41 9.68 -6.88
CA SER A 16 -2.26 10.64 -7.98
C SER A 16 -3.45 10.67 -8.94
N ALA A 17 -4.11 9.53 -9.16
CA ALA A 17 -5.16 9.40 -10.19
C ALA A 17 -6.58 9.61 -9.66
N SER A 18 -6.80 9.52 -8.34
CA SER A 18 -8.14 9.65 -7.77
C SER A 18 -8.70 11.06 -7.92
N LEU A 19 -9.92 11.15 -8.47
CA LEU A 19 -10.63 12.43 -8.66
C LEU A 19 -11.41 12.89 -7.42
N CYS A 20 -11.61 12.00 -6.43
CA CYS A 20 -12.29 12.33 -5.18
C CYS A 20 -11.34 12.24 -3.99
N ALA A 21 -11.61 13.05 -2.96
CA ALA A 21 -10.78 13.11 -1.75
C ALA A 21 -10.72 11.78 -0.99
N LEU A 22 -11.79 10.98 -1.05
CA LEU A 22 -11.80 9.65 -0.42
C LEU A 22 -10.87 8.68 -1.17
N GLY A 23 -10.92 8.66 -2.51
CA GLY A 23 -10.07 7.80 -3.33
C GLY A 23 -8.59 8.06 -3.12
N GLY A 24 -8.19 9.34 -3.04
CA GLY A 24 -6.79 9.71 -2.79
C GLY A 24 -6.29 9.32 -1.40
N ARG A 25 -7.19 9.22 -0.41
CA ARG A 25 -6.85 8.82 0.98
C ARG A 25 -7.01 7.32 1.25
N ALA A 26 -7.73 6.60 0.40
CA ALA A 26 -7.94 5.16 0.53
C ALA A 26 -6.64 4.34 0.65
N PRO A 27 -5.54 4.64 -0.08
CA PRO A 27 -4.30 3.85 0.05
C PRO A 27 -3.46 4.23 1.28
N TYR A 28 -3.79 5.30 2.01
CA TYR A 28 -2.95 5.80 3.11
C TYR A 28 -2.70 4.76 4.19
N PRO A 29 -3.72 4.05 4.74
CA PRO A 29 -3.49 3.08 5.81
C PRO A 29 -2.49 1.99 5.41
N VAL A 30 -2.54 1.53 4.15
CA VAL A 30 -1.66 0.48 3.62
C VAL A 30 -0.24 1.02 3.44
N LEU A 31 -0.08 2.17 2.79
CA LEU A 31 1.25 2.77 2.57
C LEU A 31 1.94 3.10 3.89
N THR A 32 1.21 3.67 4.86
CA THR A 32 1.76 3.96 6.18
C THR A 32 2.12 2.68 6.94
N ALA A 33 1.34 1.60 6.77
CA ALA A 33 1.64 0.33 7.41
C ALA A 33 2.91 -0.33 6.83
N ILE A 34 3.11 -0.26 5.51
CA ILE A 34 4.33 -0.74 4.86
C ILE A 34 5.56 0.04 5.35
N GLU A 35 5.44 1.37 5.53
CA GLU A 35 6.52 2.23 5.99
C GLU A 35 6.88 2.01 7.48
N HIS A 36 5.87 1.92 8.35
CA HIS A 36 6.07 1.91 9.81
C HIS A 36 6.08 0.50 10.41
N PHE A 37 5.42 -0.47 9.78
CA PHE A 37 5.28 -1.85 10.26
C PHE A 37 5.68 -2.88 9.18
N PRO A 38 6.84 -2.74 8.51
CA PRO A 38 7.23 -3.63 7.41
C PRO A 38 7.35 -5.10 7.81
N GLU A 39 7.61 -5.39 9.09
CA GLU A 39 7.69 -6.75 9.63
C GLU A 39 6.35 -7.51 9.59
N GLU A 40 5.21 -6.82 9.66
CA GLU A 40 3.87 -7.46 9.59
C GLU A 40 3.62 -8.10 8.23
N PHE A 41 4.23 -7.54 7.18
CA PHE A 41 4.15 -8.04 5.82
C PHE A 41 5.20 -9.09 5.49
N ARG A 42 6.11 -9.40 6.43
CA ARG A 42 7.09 -10.50 6.30
C ARG A 42 6.53 -11.85 6.75
N LEU A 43 5.27 -11.92 7.18
CA LEU A 43 4.59 -13.18 7.45
C LEU A 43 4.48 -13.98 6.15
N LYS A 44 5.25 -15.08 6.06
CA LYS A 44 5.17 -16.04 4.96
C LYS A 44 3.70 -16.36 4.70
N ALA A 45 3.23 -16.04 3.50
CA ALA A 45 2.05 -16.67 2.92
C ALA A 45 2.28 -18.19 2.98
N ARG A 46 1.74 -18.82 4.01
CA ARG A 46 1.60 -20.27 4.08
C ARG A 46 0.26 -20.55 3.44
N GLY A 47 0.31 -20.80 2.14
CA GLY A 47 -0.74 -21.33 1.29
C GLY A 47 -0.08 -22.18 0.24
#